data_AF-A0A961C613-F1
#
_entry.id   AF-A0A961C613-F1
#
_cell.length_a   1.000
_cell.length_b   1.000
_cell.length_c   1.000
_cell.angle_alpha   90.00
_cell.angle_beta   90.00
_cell.angle_gamma   90.00
#
_symmetry.space_group_name_H-M   'P 1'
#
loop_
_entity.id
_entity.type
_entity.pdbx_description
1 polymer ?
#
loop_
_entity_poly.entity_id
_entity_poly.type
_entity_poly.pdbx_seq_one_letter_code
_entity_poly.pdbx_strand_id
1 'polypeptide(L)'
;RWPGSTVSDDAVNGIKLYKANFGPFASRPQPQVTNVPVQLLVATKDSYVTVPLVEFAGRFARTVRRLDIDSGHWSPRSAPELVASAVADFVGELERSSI
;
A
#
# COMPACT_ATOMS: atom_id res chain seq x y z
N ARG A 1 -0.68 24.49 6.78
CA ARG A 1 -1.49 24.50 5.53
C ARG A 1 -0.83 23.53 4.56
N TRP A 2 -1.59 22.75 3.80
CA TRP A 2 -1.03 21.85 2.79
C TRP A 2 -0.82 22.60 1.45
N PRO A 3 0.22 22.29 0.67
CA PRO A 3 1.38 21.45 1.04
C PRO A 3 2.26 22.13 2.10
N GLY A 4 3.04 21.33 2.84
CA GLY A 4 4.02 21.85 3.79
C GLY A 4 5.13 22.64 3.10
N SER A 5 5.82 23.52 3.84
CA SER A 5 6.86 24.40 3.27
C SER A 5 8.06 23.64 2.69
N THR A 6 8.25 22.38 3.08
CA THR A 6 9.37 21.51 2.66
C THR A 6 9.03 20.61 1.49
N VAL A 7 7.83 20.69 0.89
CA VAL A 7 7.35 19.71 -0.09
C VAL A 7 8.31 19.52 -1.28
N SER A 8 8.99 20.57 -1.72
CA SER A 8 9.98 20.51 -2.80
C SER A 8 11.22 19.72 -2.38
N ASP A 9 11.75 19.98 -1.18
CA ASP A 9 12.92 19.28 -0.64
C ASP A 9 12.57 17.82 -0.36
N ASP A 10 11.37 17.56 0.17
CA ASP A 10 10.85 16.22 0.41
C ASP A 10 10.72 15.43 -0.91
N ALA A 11 10.24 16.06 -1.98
CA ALA A 11 10.16 15.45 -3.31
C ALA A 11 11.55 15.12 -3.87
N VAL A 12 12.52 16.04 -3.79
CA VAL A 12 13.91 15.81 -4.25
C VAL A 12 14.57 14.69 -3.48
N ASN A 13 14.39 14.65 -2.16
CA ASN A 13 14.91 13.56 -1.33
C ASN A 13 14.20 12.24 -1.62
N GLY A 14 12.89 12.26 -1.87
CA GLY A 14 12.11 11.09 -2.25
C GLY A 14 12.58 10.43 -3.56
N ILE A 15 13.01 11.22 -4.55
CA ILE A 15 13.56 10.70 -5.82
C ILE A 15 14.77 9.78 -5.58
N LYS A 16 15.57 10.02 -4.54
CA LYS A 16 16.72 9.17 -4.21
C LYS A 16 16.30 7.75 -3.84
N LEU A 17 15.11 7.56 -3.26
CA LEU A 17 14.56 6.23 -2.95
C LEU A 17 14.29 5.42 -4.22
N TYR A 18 13.77 6.04 -5.28
CA TYR A 18 13.56 5.35 -6.56
C TYR A 18 14.88 4.84 -7.13
N LYS A 19 15.93 5.68 -7.11
CA LYS A 19 17.27 5.28 -7.59
C LYS A 19 17.84 4.11 -6.80
N ALA A 20 17.69 4.13 -5.48
CA ALA A 20 18.16 3.07 -4.60
C ALA A 20 17.44 1.73 -4.83
N ASN A 21 16.14 1.76 -5.14
CA ASN A 21 15.32 0.56 -5.26
C ASN A 21 15.22 0.01 -6.69
N PHE A 22 15.42 0.84 -7.73
CA PHE A 22 15.25 0.40 -9.13
C PHE A 22 16.39 -0.52 -9.61
N GLY A 23 17.65 -0.21 -9.28
CA GLY A 23 18.81 -0.98 -9.74
C GLY A 23 18.80 -2.45 -9.27
N PRO A 24 18.61 -2.72 -7.96
CA PRO A 24 18.48 -4.09 -7.46
C PRO A 24 17.29 -4.85 -8.07
N PHE A 25 16.13 -4.18 -8.20
CA PHE A 25 14.93 -4.78 -8.77
C PHE A 25 15.11 -5.16 -10.25
N ALA A 26 15.76 -4.31 -11.04
CA ALA A 26 15.96 -4.54 -12.47
C ALA A 26 17.00 -5.64 -12.79
N SER A 27 17.96 -5.87 -11.89
CA SER A 27 19.06 -6.80 -12.15
C SER A 27 18.77 -8.24 -11.74
N ARG A 28 18.03 -8.46 -10.64
CA ARG A 28 17.61 -9.79 -10.16
C ARG A 28 16.28 -9.72 -9.41
N PRO A 29 15.14 -9.67 -10.12
CA PRO A 29 13.84 -9.72 -9.45
C PRO A 29 13.70 -11.08 -8.75
N GLN A 30 13.76 -11.07 -7.43
CA GLN A 30 13.44 -12.23 -6.59
C GLN A 30 12.05 -12.01 -6.00
N PRO A 31 11.01 -12.70 -6.50
CA PRO A 31 9.69 -12.64 -5.89
C PRO A 31 9.79 -13.24 -4.48
N GLN A 32 9.66 -12.41 -3.47
CA GLN A 32 9.57 -12.84 -2.07
C GLN A 32 8.11 -13.07 -1.74
N VAL A 33 7.76 -14.28 -1.30
CA VAL A 33 6.41 -14.63 -0.88
C VAL A 33 6.37 -14.67 0.64
N THR A 34 5.45 -13.91 1.25
CA THR A 34 5.26 -13.94 2.70
C THR A 34 4.15 -14.91 3.13
N ASN A 35 4.31 -15.50 4.31
CA ASN A 35 3.28 -16.27 4.99
C ASN A 35 2.43 -15.39 5.93
N VAL A 36 2.81 -14.13 6.14
CA VAL A 36 2.04 -13.17 6.94
C VAL A 36 0.74 -12.83 6.20
N PRO A 37 -0.44 -12.85 6.85
CA PRO A 37 -1.69 -12.42 6.23
C PRO A 37 -1.62 -10.96 5.77
N VAL A 38 -2.10 -10.67 4.56
CA VAL A 38 -2.08 -9.33 3.97
C VAL A 38 -3.50 -8.87 3.65
N GLN A 39 -3.83 -7.63 4.00
CA GLN A 39 -4.99 -6.92 3.49
C GLN A 39 -4.55 -5.85 2.48
N LEU A 40 -5.16 -5.88 1.30
CA LEU A 40 -4.97 -4.88 0.26
C LEU A 40 -6.16 -3.92 0.25
N LEU A 41 -5.93 -2.67 0.64
CA LEU A 41 -6.88 -1.57 0.48
C LEU A 41 -6.73 -0.96 -0.91
N VAL A 42 -7.67 -1.24 -1.81
CA VAL A 42 -7.61 -0.80 -3.21
C VAL A 42 -8.40 0.50 -3.36
N ALA A 43 -7.67 1.61 -3.48
CA ALA A 43 -8.23 2.92 -3.76
C ALA A 43 -8.70 3.00 -5.23
N THR A 44 -10.00 2.85 -5.45
CA THR A 44 -10.58 2.70 -6.80
C THR A 44 -10.45 3.93 -7.69
N LYS A 45 -10.15 5.10 -7.10
CA LYS A 45 -9.93 6.38 -7.78
C LYS A 45 -8.44 6.80 -7.80
N ASP A 46 -7.51 5.88 -7.54
CA ASP A 46 -6.07 6.17 -7.54
C ASP A 46 -5.51 6.27 -8.98
N SER A 47 -4.92 7.43 -9.29
CA SER A 47 -4.29 7.71 -10.59
C SER A 47 -2.86 7.15 -10.73
N TYR A 48 -2.22 6.74 -9.64
CA TYR A 48 -0.82 6.28 -9.60
C TYR A 48 -0.74 4.77 -9.42
N VAL A 49 -1.54 4.21 -8.52
CA VAL A 49 -1.59 2.77 -8.22
C VAL A 49 -2.95 2.23 -8.62
N THR A 50 -3.12 2.00 -9.92
CA THR A 50 -4.41 1.61 -10.49
C THR A 50 -4.79 0.18 -10.13
N VAL A 51 -6.10 -0.14 -10.21
CA VAL A 51 -6.62 -1.48 -9.93
C VAL A 51 -5.85 -2.58 -10.68
N PRO A 52 -5.57 -2.48 -12.00
CA PRO A 52 -4.81 -3.52 -12.70
C PRO A 52 -3.38 -3.73 -12.18
N LEU A 53 -2.75 -2.70 -11.61
CA LEU A 53 -1.40 -2.80 -11.06
C LEU A 53 -1.37 -3.68 -9.80
N VAL A 54 -2.44 -3.61 -8.99
CA VAL A 54 -2.49 -4.29 -7.69
C VAL A 54 -3.09 -5.70 -7.75
N GLU A 55 -3.73 -6.09 -8.87
CA GLU A 55 -4.24 -7.46 -9.07
C GLU A 55 -3.13 -8.53 -8.88
N PHE A 56 -1.88 -8.18 -9.18
CA PHE A 56 -0.75 -9.11 -9.03
C PHE A 56 -0.27 -9.27 -7.59
N ALA A 57 -0.76 -8.47 -6.64
CA ALA A 57 -0.33 -8.50 -5.23
C ALA A 57 -0.52 -9.88 -4.60
N GLY A 58 -1.55 -10.63 -5.03
CA GLY A 58 -1.81 -12.01 -4.59
C GLY A 58 -0.66 -12.99 -4.84
N ARG A 59 0.29 -12.68 -5.75
CA ARG A 59 1.45 -13.53 -6.03
C ARG A 59 2.54 -13.45 -4.96
N PHE A 60 2.51 -12.43 -4.10
CA PHE A 60 3.56 -12.13 -3.12
C PHE A 60 3.18 -12.50 -1.68
N ALA A 61 1.99 -13.03 -1.45
CA ALA A 61 1.54 -13.47 -0.13
C ALA A 61 0.60 -14.68 -0.24
N ARG A 62 0.70 -15.61 0.71
CA ARG A 62 -0.13 -16.83 0.70
C ARG A 62 -1.60 -16.58 1.03
N THR A 63 -1.84 -15.60 1.89
CA THR A 63 -3.18 -15.22 2.35
C THR A 63 -3.36 -13.74 2.10
N VAL A 64 -4.19 -13.41 1.11
CA VAL A 64 -4.51 -12.04 0.75
C VAL A 64 -6.01 -11.85 0.77
N ARG A 65 -6.47 -10.82 1.51
CA ARG A 65 -7.82 -10.29 1.36
C ARG A 65 -7.76 -8.94 0.69
N ARG A 66 -8.77 -8.63 -0.12
CA ARG A 66 -8.93 -7.36 -0.81
C ARG A 66 -10.13 -6.61 -0.24
N LEU A 67 -9.98 -5.30 -0.09
CA LEU A 67 -11.06 -4.38 0.25
C LEU A 67 -10.96 -3.17 -0.68
N ASP A 68 -11.97 -2.98 -1.51
CA ASP A 68 -12.06 -1.82 -2.40
C ASP A 68 -12.64 -0.64 -1.64
N ILE A 69 -11.98 0.51 -1.75
CA ILE A 69 -12.34 1.72 -1.02
C ILE A 69 -12.56 2.87 -1.99
N ASP A 70 -13.64 3.63 -1.79
CA ASP A 70 -14.02 4.74 -2.67
C ASP A 70 -13.17 5.99 -2.39
N SER A 71 -11.89 5.94 -2.74
CA SER A 71 -10.90 6.97 -2.44
C SER A 71 -9.80 7.02 -3.49
N GLY A 72 -9.01 8.11 -3.48
CA GLY A 72 -7.81 8.25 -4.31
C GLY A 72 -6.53 7.90 -3.56
N HIS A 73 -5.38 8.16 -4.19
CA HIS A 73 -4.05 7.81 -3.70
C HIS A 73 -3.76 8.21 -2.24
N TRP A 74 -4.25 9.38 -1.83
CA TRP A 74 -4.03 9.92 -0.50
C TRP A 74 -5.13 9.53 0.48
N SER A 75 -5.70 8.33 0.35
CA SER A 75 -6.78 7.83 1.23
C SER A 75 -6.49 7.94 2.72
N PRO A 76 -5.25 7.76 3.24
CA PRO A 76 -4.98 7.97 4.67
C PRO A 76 -5.16 9.42 5.13
N ARG A 77 -5.18 10.38 4.20
CA ARG A 77 -5.43 11.80 4.47
C ARG A 77 -6.86 12.21 4.13
N SER A 78 -7.41 11.72 3.01
CA SER A 78 -8.74 12.13 2.54
C SER A 78 -9.89 11.35 3.16
N ALA A 79 -9.62 10.13 3.63
CA ALA A 79 -10.60 9.24 4.27
C ALA A 79 -9.95 8.48 5.45
N PRO A 80 -9.39 9.20 6.45
CA PRO A 80 -8.58 8.60 7.51
C PRO A 80 -9.38 7.59 8.35
N GLU A 81 -10.64 7.87 8.67
CA GLU A 81 -11.50 6.98 9.45
C GLU A 81 -11.74 5.67 8.71
N LEU A 82 -11.96 5.74 7.40
CA LEU A 82 -12.16 4.55 6.56
C LEU A 82 -10.92 3.65 6.59
N VAL A 83 -9.73 4.23 6.44
CA VAL A 83 -8.46 3.47 6.49
C VAL A 83 -8.24 2.89 7.88
N ALA A 84 -8.46 3.68 8.93
CA ALA A 84 -8.27 3.24 10.32
C ALA A 84 -9.21 2.10 10.71
N SER A 85 -10.50 2.19 10.36
CA SER A 85 -11.47 1.13 10.59
C SER A 85 -11.11 -0.15 9.85
N ALA A 86 -10.73 -0.06 8.57
CA ALA A 86 -10.35 -1.23 7.80
C ALA A 86 -9.14 -1.98 8.41
N VAL A 87 -8.15 -1.23 8.90
CA VAL A 87 -7.00 -1.80 9.61
C VAL A 87 -7.42 -2.44 10.94
N ALA A 88 -8.23 -1.75 11.75
CA ALA A 88 -8.69 -2.27 13.03
C ALA A 88 -9.51 -3.56 12.87
N ASP A 89 -10.42 -3.60 11.89
CA ASP A 89 -11.22 -4.78 11.58
C ASP A 89 -10.34 -5.96 11.15
N PHE A 90 -9.35 -5.70 10.29
CA PHE A 90 -8.42 -6.74 9.85
C PHE A 90 -7.61 -7.34 11.00
N VAL A 91 -7.05 -6.48 11.85
CA VAL A 91 -6.29 -6.92 13.03
C VAL A 91 -7.20 -7.72 13.96
N GLY A 92 -8.38 -7.20 14.29
CA GLY A 92 -9.32 -7.86 15.19
C GLY A 92 -9.81 -9.22 14.66
N GLU A 93 -9.98 -9.38 13.34
CA GLU A 93 -10.28 -10.67 12.73
C GLU A 93 -9.14 -11.68 12.88
N LEU A 94 -7.90 -11.26 12.67
CA LEU A 94 -6.72 -12.12 12.79
C LEU A 94 -6.50 -12.56 14.24
N GLU A 95 -6.65 -11.65 15.19
CA GLU A 95 -6.52 -11.95 16.63
C GLU A 95 -7.58 -12.97 17.07
N ARG A 96 -8.83 -12.84 16.61
CA ARG A 96 -9.89 -13.82 16.90
C ARG A 96 -9.66 -15.18 16.24
N SER A 97 -9.02 -15.21 15.07
CA SER A 97 -8.75 -16.45 14.31
C SER A 97 -7.50 -17.19 14.77
N SER A 98 -6.66 -16.54 15.58
CA SER A 98 -5.43 -17.13 16.14
C SER A 98 -5.63 -17.78 17.52
N ILE A 99 -6.89 -17.82 18.00
CA ILE A 99 -7.32 -18.50 19.23
C ILE A 99 -7.90 -19.88 18.87
#